data_AF-A0A7J8IYJ4-F1
#
_entry.id   AF-A0A7J8IYJ4-F1
#
_cell.length_a   1.000
_cell.length_b   1.000
_cell.length_c   1.000
_cell.angle_alpha   90.00
_cell.angle_beta   90.00
_cell.angle_gamma   90.00
#
_symmetry.space_group_name_H-M   'P 1'
#
loop_
_entity.id
_entity.type
_entity.pdbx_description
1 polymer ?
#
loop_
_entity_poly.entity_id
_entity_poly.type
_entity_poly.pdbx_seq_one_letter_code
_entity_poly.pdbx_strand_id
1 'polypeptide(L)'
;MSVELETSEGVEESEKNSSRAPERENHTRMVDLSELLKEGTKEAHDRAENTQFVKDFLKGKIRKELFKLATTALYFTYSALEEEMDRNKDHPAFTPLYFPMELHRKEALTKDMEYFFGEDWEEQVQCSEATRKYVERIHYVGQNEPELLVAHAYTRYMGEKPPPQVTF
;
A
#
# COMPACT_ATOMS: atom_id res chain seq x y z
N MET A 1 56.20 -7.09 75.18
CA MET A 1 55.42 -8.33 74.90
C MET A 1 54.81 -8.09 73.52
N SER A 2 55.51 -8.41 72.43
CA SER A 2 55.57 -9.76 71.80
C SER A 2 54.15 -10.17 71.39
N VAL A 3 53.78 -10.39 70.13
CA VAL A 3 54.40 -11.25 69.11
C VAL A 3 53.89 -10.82 67.71
N GLU A 4 54.78 -10.80 66.71
CA GLU A 4 54.48 -10.84 65.25
C GLU A 4 54.20 -12.28 64.80
N LEU A 5 53.41 -12.49 63.73
CA LEU A 5 53.57 -13.55 62.70
C LEU A 5 52.40 -13.37 61.69
N GLU A 6 52.65 -12.96 60.43
CA GLU A 6 52.93 -13.81 59.24
C GLU A 6 51.74 -14.76 58.90
N THR A 7 51.24 -14.96 57.68
CA THR A 7 51.69 -14.70 56.29
C THR A 7 50.53 -14.97 55.30
N SER A 8 50.67 -14.37 54.11
CA SER A 8 50.30 -14.77 52.74
C SER A 8 49.19 -15.79 52.42
N GLU A 9 48.43 -15.43 51.36
CA GLU A 9 47.92 -16.20 50.19
C GLU A 9 46.55 -15.59 49.84
N GLY A 10 46.25 -15.02 48.68
CA GLY A 10 46.68 -15.36 47.33
C GLY A 10 45.56 -16.18 46.66
N VAL A 11 44.81 -15.55 45.75
CA VAL A 11 43.91 -16.15 44.73
C VAL A 11 42.57 -16.66 45.33
N GLU A 12 41.38 -16.28 44.87
CA GLU A 12 40.86 -16.47 43.52
C GLU A 12 39.63 -15.57 43.26
N GLU A 13 39.64 -14.99 42.06
CA GLU A 13 38.59 -14.21 41.42
C GLU A 13 37.31 -15.05 41.28
N SER A 14 36.16 -14.54 41.74
CA SER A 14 34.87 -15.06 41.30
C SER A 14 33.95 -13.88 40.99
N GLU A 15 34.07 -13.43 39.74
CA GLU A 15 33.05 -12.66 39.04
C GLU A 15 31.70 -13.38 39.20
N LYS A 16 30.87 -12.90 40.14
CA LYS A 16 29.47 -13.33 40.19
C LYS A 16 28.72 -12.56 39.12
N ASN A 17 28.91 -13.02 37.89
CA ASN A 17 28.10 -12.73 36.73
C ASN A 17 26.63 -13.03 37.08
N SER A 18 25.91 -12.01 37.53
CA SER A 18 24.45 -12.07 37.66
C SER A 18 23.91 -12.05 36.25
N SER A 19 23.76 -13.26 35.70
CA SER A 19 23.08 -13.55 34.45
C SER A 19 21.63 -13.09 34.58
N ARG A 20 21.38 -11.81 34.31
CA ARG A 20 20.05 -11.33 33.99
C ARG A 20 19.71 -11.97 32.65
N ALA A 21 18.97 -13.09 32.71
CA ALA A 21 18.36 -13.69 31.54
C ALA A 21 17.69 -12.58 30.73
N PRO A 22 17.80 -12.57 29.39
CA PRO A 22 17.03 -11.63 28.62
C PRO A 22 15.57 -11.98 28.91
N GLU A 23 14.87 -11.04 29.55
CA GLU A 23 13.42 -11.03 29.58
C GLU A 23 13.02 -11.10 28.11
N ARG A 24 12.67 -12.31 27.64
CA ARG A 24 12.08 -12.47 26.33
C ARG A 24 10.75 -11.75 26.46
N GLU A 25 10.73 -10.48 26.07
CA GLU A 25 9.49 -9.79 25.77
C GLU A 25 8.75 -10.69 24.80
N ASN A 26 7.76 -11.39 25.34
CA ASN A 26 6.82 -12.15 24.57
C ASN A 26 5.87 -11.09 23.99
N HIS A 27 6.39 -10.25 23.09
CA HIS A 27 5.58 -9.55 22.13
C HIS A 27 4.90 -10.67 21.35
N THR A 28 3.67 -11.00 21.75
CA THR A 28 2.69 -11.59 20.85
C THR A 28 2.89 -10.86 19.54
N ARG A 29 3.44 -11.53 18.52
CA ARG A 29 3.67 -10.90 17.22
C ARG A 29 2.30 -10.43 16.74
N MET A 30 1.99 -9.17 16.95
CA MET A 30 0.87 -8.53 16.30
C MET A 30 1.21 -8.62 14.82
N VAL A 31 0.35 -9.29 14.07
CA VAL A 31 0.48 -9.43 12.63
C VAL A 31 0.48 -8.02 12.04
N ASP A 32 1.45 -7.74 11.17
CA ASP A 32 1.59 -6.41 10.56
C ASP A 32 0.37 -6.11 9.68
N LEU A 33 -0.03 -4.83 9.61
CA LEU A 33 -1.17 -4.41 8.79
C LEU A 33 -0.99 -4.80 7.31
N SER A 34 0.24 -4.77 6.80
CA SER A 34 0.57 -5.19 5.43
C SER A 34 0.27 -6.68 5.20
N GLU A 35 0.56 -7.55 6.17
CA GLU A 35 0.25 -8.98 6.11
C GLU A 35 -1.26 -9.23 6.19
N LEU A 36 -1.96 -8.50 7.06
CA LEU A 36 -3.42 -8.57 7.18
C LEU A 36 -4.12 -8.12 5.90
N LEU A 37 -3.67 -7.02 5.27
CA LEU A 37 -4.22 -6.53 4.00
C LEU A 37 -3.95 -7.53 2.86
N LYS A 38 -2.76 -8.12 2.81
CA LYS A 38 -2.39 -9.13 1.81
C LYS A 38 -3.25 -10.38 1.92
N GLU A 39 -3.39 -10.94 3.12
CA GLU A 39 -4.20 -12.15 3.30
C GLU A 39 -5.70 -11.84 3.15
N GLY A 40 -6.18 -10.74 3.73
CA GLY A 40 -7.59 -10.34 3.70
C GLY A 40 -8.11 -9.98 2.30
N THR A 41 -7.24 -9.58 1.37
CA THR A 41 -7.62 -9.27 -0.02
C THR A 41 -7.36 -10.40 -1.00
N LYS A 42 -6.73 -11.50 -0.58
CA LYS A 42 -6.26 -12.60 -1.45
C LYS A 42 -7.36 -13.18 -2.33
N GLU A 43 -8.49 -13.58 -1.75
CA GLU A 43 -9.58 -14.16 -2.54
C GLU A 43 -10.20 -13.16 -3.53
N ALA A 44 -10.30 -11.90 -3.12
CA ALA A 44 -10.83 -10.84 -3.99
C ALA A 44 -9.86 -10.55 -5.15
N HIS A 45 -8.56 -10.55 -4.88
CA HIS A 45 -7.50 -10.43 -5.88
C HIS A 45 -7.55 -11.60 -6.88
N ASP A 46 -7.62 -12.84 -6.39
CA ASP A 46 -7.71 -14.03 -7.25
C ASP A 46 -8.95 -13.98 -8.16
N ARG A 47 -10.10 -13.53 -7.64
CA ARG A 47 -11.32 -13.34 -8.45
C ARG A 47 -11.14 -12.23 -9.48
N ALA A 48 -10.51 -11.12 -9.13
CA ALA A 48 -10.28 -9.99 -10.03
C ALA A 48 -9.35 -10.37 -11.20
N GLU A 49 -8.23 -11.06 -10.92
CA GLU A 49 -7.30 -11.56 -11.95
C GLU A 49 -7.97 -12.58 -12.89
N ASN A 50 -8.96 -13.32 -12.39
CA ASN A 50 -9.66 -14.34 -13.16
C ASN A 50 -10.83 -13.83 -14.02
N THR A 51 -11.10 -12.53 -14.03
CA THR A 51 -12.11 -11.95 -14.92
C THR A 51 -11.73 -12.10 -16.39
N GLN A 52 -12.73 -12.21 -17.26
CA GLN A 52 -12.50 -12.37 -18.71
C GLN A 52 -11.69 -11.20 -19.28
N PHE A 53 -11.98 -9.98 -18.83
CA PHE A 53 -11.25 -8.78 -19.22
C PHE A 53 -9.75 -8.88 -18.91
N VAL A 54 -9.37 -9.23 -17.68
CA VAL A 54 -7.95 -9.35 -17.29
C VAL A 54 -7.26 -10.50 -18.02
N LYS A 55 -7.96 -11.63 -18.20
CA LYS A 55 -7.45 -12.77 -18.98
C LYS A 55 -7.17 -12.40 -20.44
N ASP A 56 -8.04 -11.63 -21.08
CA ASP A 56 -7.86 -11.19 -22.46
C ASP A 56 -6.77 -10.13 -22.56
N PHE A 57 -6.66 -9.24 -21.57
CA PHE A 57 -5.59 -8.26 -21.45
C PHE A 57 -4.21 -8.93 -21.39
N LEU A 58 -4.03 -9.90 -20.48
CA LEU A 58 -2.75 -10.63 -20.32
C LEU A 58 -2.36 -11.45 -21.55
N LYS A 59 -3.34 -11.87 -22.36
CA LYS A 59 -3.11 -12.59 -23.62
C LYS A 59 -2.85 -11.66 -24.81
N GLY A 60 -2.79 -10.34 -24.59
CA GLY A 60 -2.64 -9.33 -25.64
C GLY A 60 -3.86 -9.19 -26.56
N LYS A 61 -5.02 -9.71 -26.16
CA LYS A 61 -6.26 -9.72 -26.94
C LYS A 61 -7.21 -8.60 -26.52
N ILE A 62 -6.71 -7.39 -26.30
CA ILE A 62 -7.52 -6.24 -25.91
C ILE A 62 -7.86 -5.35 -27.11
N ARG A 63 -9.14 -4.98 -27.23
CA ARG A 63 -9.61 -3.99 -28.20
C ARG A 63 -9.33 -2.58 -27.67
N LYS A 64 -8.91 -1.67 -28.55
CA LYS A 64 -8.64 -0.27 -28.21
C LYS A 64 -9.79 0.38 -27.43
N GLU A 65 -11.03 0.18 -27.85
CA GLU A 65 -12.21 0.73 -27.16
C GLU A 65 -12.39 0.24 -25.72
N LEU A 66 -12.06 -1.03 -25.45
CA LEU A 66 -12.11 -1.56 -24.08
C LEU A 66 -10.99 -0.99 -23.22
N PHE A 67 -9.81 -0.78 -23.81
CA PHE A 67 -8.71 -0.13 -23.11
C PHE A 67 -9.05 1.32 -22.77
N LYS A 68 -9.64 2.06 -23.72
CA LYS A 68 -10.15 3.42 -23.49
C LYS A 68 -11.11 3.48 -22.30
N LEU A 69 -12.10 2.59 -22.24
CA LEU A 69 -13.06 2.51 -21.13
C LEU A 69 -12.38 2.21 -19.79
N ALA A 70 -11.40 1.29 -19.78
CA ALA A 70 -10.64 0.97 -18.58
C ALA A 70 -9.80 2.17 -18.11
N THR A 71 -9.09 2.84 -19.02
CA THR A 71 -8.32 4.06 -18.72
C THR A 71 -9.21 5.18 -18.19
N THR A 72 -10.40 5.38 -18.78
CA THR A 72 -11.38 6.36 -18.27
C THR A 72 -11.82 6.02 -16.83
N ALA A 73 -12.10 4.75 -16.55
CA ALA A 73 -12.46 4.33 -15.19
C ALA A 73 -11.31 4.56 -14.19
N LEU A 74 -10.07 4.31 -14.61
CA LEU A 74 -8.88 4.58 -13.80
C LEU A 74 -8.70 6.08 -13.55
N TYR A 75 -8.80 6.91 -14.58
CA TYR A 75 -8.70 8.37 -14.48
C TYR A 75 -9.62 8.91 -13.39
N PHE A 76 -10.92 8.58 -13.42
CA PHE A 76 -11.86 9.06 -12.41
C PHE A 76 -11.57 8.49 -11.02
N THR A 77 -11.20 7.21 -10.93
CA THR A 77 -10.90 6.56 -9.64
C THR A 77 -9.68 7.17 -8.97
N TYR A 78 -8.57 7.35 -9.71
CA TYR A 78 -7.35 7.96 -9.17
C TYR A 78 -7.54 9.45 -8.90
N SER A 79 -8.30 10.17 -9.73
CA SER A 79 -8.60 11.58 -9.47
C SER A 79 -9.31 11.77 -8.14
N ALA A 80 -10.33 10.96 -7.84
CA ALA A 80 -11.04 11.01 -6.57
C ALA A 80 -10.16 10.54 -5.39
N LEU A 81 -9.37 9.49 -5.60
CA LEU A 81 -8.47 8.96 -4.56
C LEU A 81 -7.43 10.01 -4.18
N GLU A 82 -6.74 10.58 -5.16
CA GLU A 82 -5.68 11.57 -4.94
C GLU A 82 -6.23 12.87 -4.35
N GLU A 83 -7.44 13.30 -4.74
CA GLU A 83 -8.12 14.43 -4.09
C GLU A 83 -8.33 14.18 -2.58
N GLU A 84 -8.83 13.00 -2.21
CA GLU A 84 -9.04 12.66 -0.80
C GLU A 84 -7.72 12.38 -0.05
N MET A 85 -6.67 11.93 -0.74
CA MET A 85 -5.32 11.83 -0.17
C MET A 85 -4.76 13.21 0.15
N ASP A 86 -4.90 14.18 -0.77
CA ASP A 86 -4.46 15.56 -0.55
C ASP A 86 -5.26 16.23 0.57
N ARG A 87 -6.56 15.94 0.68
CA ARG A 87 -7.41 16.41 1.79
C ARG A 87 -6.93 15.90 3.15
N ASN A 88 -6.49 14.63 3.21
CA ASN A 88 -6.14 13.93 4.45
C ASN A 88 -4.63 13.82 4.70
N LYS A 89 -3.79 14.56 3.96
CA LYS A 89 -2.33 14.50 4.05
C LYS A 89 -1.78 14.76 5.47
N ASP A 90 -2.47 15.59 6.25
CA ASP A 90 -2.08 15.96 7.62
C ASP A 90 -2.78 15.10 8.69
N HIS A 91 -3.64 14.15 8.29
CA HIS A 91 -4.34 13.28 9.22
C HIS A 91 -3.39 12.19 9.75
N PRO A 92 -3.21 12.03 11.08
CA PRO A 92 -2.20 11.13 11.66
C PRO A 92 -2.27 9.68 11.18
N ALA A 93 -3.47 9.19 10.86
CA ALA A 93 -3.66 7.83 10.35
C ALA A 93 -3.22 7.64 8.88
N PHE A 94 -3.11 8.72 8.11
CA PHE A 94 -2.83 8.69 6.67
C PHE A 94 -1.49 9.31 6.29
N THR A 95 -1.01 10.33 7.02
CA THR A 95 0.25 11.04 6.75
C THR A 95 1.44 10.14 6.43
N PRO A 96 1.67 8.99 7.13
CA PRO A 96 2.81 8.11 6.82
C PRO A 96 2.76 7.48 5.42
N LEU A 97 1.63 7.57 4.71
CA LEU A 97 1.38 6.96 3.41
C LEU A 97 1.23 8.00 2.28
N TYR A 98 1.45 9.28 2.58
CA TYR A 98 1.32 10.36 1.61
C TYR A 98 2.60 10.52 0.78
N PHE A 99 2.64 9.83 -0.37
CA PHE A 99 3.76 9.85 -1.34
C PHE A 99 3.32 10.36 -2.72
N PRO A 100 2.97 11.66 -2.84
CA PRO A 100 2.36 12.19 -4.05
C PRO A 100 3.30 12.18 -5.26
N MET A 101 4.60 12.40 -5.06
CA MET A 101 5.57 12.47 -6.16
C MET A 101 5.84 11.09 -6.77
N GLU A 102 5.79 10.05 -5.95
CA GLU A 102 6.10 8.68 -6.33
C GLU A 102 4.88 7.95 -6.88
N LEU A 103 3.70 8.18 -6.28
CA LEU A 103 2.53 7.35 -6.52
C LEU A 103 1.45 7.99 -7.39
N HIS A 104 1.24 9.31 -7.34
CA HIS A 104 0.10 9.93 -8.03
C HIS A 104 0.12 9.62 -9.53
N ARG A 105 -1.03 9.17 -10.05
CA ARG A 105 -1.26 8.73 -11.44
C ARG A 105 -2.13 9.68 -12.22
N LYS A 106 -2.84 10.63 -11.60
CA LYS A 106 -3.75 11.55 -12.31
C LYS A 106 -3.07 12.27 -13.48
N GLU A 107 -1.87 12.79 -13.32
CA GLU A 107 -1.16 13.48 -14.41
C GLU A 107 -0.81 12.54 -15.57
N ALA A 108 -0.33 11.34 -15.28
CA ALA A 108 -0.04 10.33 -16.30
C ALA A 108 -1.31 9.90 -17.03
N LEU A 109 -2.39 9.64 -16.29
CA LEU A 109 -3.69 9.29 -16.84
C LEU A 109 -4.28 10.41 -17.68
N THR A 110 -4.07 11.68 -17.32
CA THR A 110 -4.52 12.83 -18.13
C THR A 110 -3.88 12.79 -19.53
N LYS A 111 -2.57 12.52 -19.61
CA LYS A 111 -1.87 12.36 -20.91
C LYS A 111 -2.38 11.16 -21.70
N ASP A 112 -2.72 10.06 -21.02
CA ASP A 112 -3.33 8.90 -21.68
C ASP A 112 -4.73 9.24 -22.24
N MET A 113 -5.52 9.99 -21.49
CA MET A 113 -6.84 10.45 -21.93
C MET A 113 -6.73 11.36 -23.17
N GLU A 114 -5.82 12.33 -23.15
CA GLU A 114 -5.51 13.19 -24.31
C GLU A 114 -5.10 12.35 -25.53
N TYR A 115 -4.24 11.35 -25.34
CA TYR A 115 -3.80 10.45 -26.42
C TYR A 115 -4.97 9.66 -27.03
N PHE A 116 -5.91 9.18 -26.21
CA PHE A 116 -6.99 8.31 -26.68
C PHE A 116 -8.22 9.03 -27.23
N PHE A 117 -8.49 10.26 -26.76
CA PHE A 117 -9.73 10.99 -27.02
C PHE A 117 -9.48 12.38 -27.65
N GLY A 118 -8.25 12.89 -27.64
CA GLY A 118 -7.90 14.21 -28.16
C GLY A 118 -7.90 15.29 -27.07
N GLU A 119 -7.70 16.55 -27.45
CA GLU A 119 -7.62 17.69 -26.52
C GLU A 119 -8.96 17.92 -25.77
N ASP A 120 -10.09 17.72 -26.45
CA ASP A 120 -11.44 17.89 -25.86
C ASP A 120 -11.94 16.63 -25.12
N TRP A 121 -11.04 15.82 -24.58
CA TRP A 121 -11.40 14.53 -23.99
C TRP A 121 -12.36 14.67 -22.80
N GLU A 122 -12.24 15.73 -22.01
CA GLU A 122 -13.08 16.00 -20.83
C GLU A 122 -14.57 16.09 -21.18
N GLU A 123 -14.90 16.63 -22.35
CA GLU A 123 -16.29 16.77 -22.81
C GLU A 123 -16.85 15.45 -23.37
N GLN A 124 -15.97 14.57 -23.87
CA GLN A 124 -16.34 13.32 -24.53
C GLN A 124 -16.50 12.15 -23.56
N VAL A 125 -15.76 12.17 -22.46
CA VAL A 125 -15.67 11.01 -21.56
C VAL A 125 -16.77 11.06 -20.52
N GLN A 126 -17.39 9.90 -20.29
CA GLN A 126 -18.46 9.76 -19.31
C GLN A 126 -18.07 8.72 -18.28
N CYS A 127 -18.24 9.07 -17.01
CA CYS A 127 -17.99 8.15 -15.91
C CYS A 127 -19.05 7.05 -15.90
N SER A 128 -18.63 5.79 -15.96
CA SER A 128 -19.56 4.66 -15.91
C SER A 128 -20.27 4.60 -14.55
N GLU A 129 -21.46 3.99 -14.49
CA GLU A 129 -22.19 3.87 -13.22
C GLU A 129 -21.37 3.12 -12.14
N ALA A 130 -20.63 2.09 -12.55
CA ALA A 130 -19.77 1.32 -11.64
C ALA A 130 -18.60 2.17 -11.13
N THR A 131 -17.96 2.94 -12.00
CA THR A 131 -16.89 3.88 -11.63
C THR A 131 -17.42 4.97 -10.70
N ARG A 132 -18.59 5.53 -11.00
CA ARG A 132 -19.22 6.57 -10.17
C ARG A 132 -19.48 6.08 -8.75
N LYS A 133 -20.06 4.87 -8.60
CA LYS A 133 -20.24 4.24 -7.27
C LYS A 133 -18.93 4.10 -6.50
N TYR A 134 -17.84 3.80 -7.20
CA TYR A 134 -16.52 3.69 -6.58
C TYR A 134 -15.99 5.07 -6.15
N VAL A 135 -16.08 6.07 -7.02
CA VAL A 135 -15.71 7.46 -6.73
C VAL A 135 -16.50 8.00 -5.52
N GLU A 136 -17.81 7.77 -5.48
CA GLU A 136 -18.66 8.15 -4.35
C GLU A 136 -18.20 7.49 -3.04
N ARG A 137 -17.82 6.21 -3.06
CA ARG A 137 -17.28 5.53 -1.88
C ARG A 137 -15.94 6.13 -1.43
N ILE A 138 -15.06 6.48 -2.37
CA ILE A 138 -13.76 7.10 -2.06
C ILE A 138 -13.98 8.45 -1.38
N HIS A 139 -14.83 9.32 -1.93
CA HIS A 139 -15.15 10.60 -1.30
C HIS A 139 -15.80 10.42 0.08
N TYR A 140 -16.73 9.48 0.22
CA TYR A 140 -17.33 9.17 1.52
C TYR A 140 -16.25 8.78 2.55
N VAL A 141 -15.34 7.88 2.19
CA VAL A 141 -14.26 7.44 3.10
C VAL A 141 -13.31 8.58 3.42
N GLY A 142 -12.85 9.34 2.42
CA GLY A 142 -11.95 10.47 2.63
C GLY A 142 -12.53 11.56 3.53
N GLN A 143 -13.85 11.75 3.53
CA GLN A 143 -14.51 12.79 4.32
C GLN A 143 -14.98 12.33 5.70
N ASN A 144 -15.37 11.06 5.85
CA ASN A 144 -16.03 10.57 7.06
C ASN A 144 -15.21 9.52 7.83
N GLU A 145 -14.35 8.76 7.14
CA GLU A 145 -13.60 7.61 7.67
C GLU A 145 -12.14 7.62 7.16
N PRO A 146 -11.37 8.70 7.37
CA PRO A 146 -10.06 8.89 6.73
C PRO A 146 -9.03 7.80 7.05
N GLU A 147 -9.16 7.13 8.20
CA GLU A 147 -8.35 5.97 8.58
C GLU A 147 -8.54 4.77 7.65
N LEU A 148 -9.66 4.66 6.93
CA LEU A 148 -9.91 3.60 5.96
C LEU A 148 -9.40 3.93 4.56
N LEU A 149 -8.94 5.17 4.31
CA LEU A 149 -8.40 5.60 3.02
C LEU A 149 -7.17 4.77 2.61
N VAL A 150 -6.39 4.29 3.59
CA VAL A 150 -5.27 3.35 3.38
C VAL A 150 -5.70 2.09 2.63
N ALA A 151 -6.90 1.56 2.86
CA ALA A 151 -7.36 0.34 2.20
C ALA A 151 -7.55 0.55 0.68
N HIS A 152 -8.04 1.73 0.29
CA HIS A 152 -8.17 2.13 -1.10
C HIS A 152 -6.81 2.38 -1.74
N ALA A 153 -5.93 3.15 -1.09
CA ALA A 153 -4.58 3.41 -1.57
C ALA A 153 -3.78 2.10 -1.73
N TYR A 154 -3.83 1.21 -0.75
CA TYR A 154 -3.19 -0.11 -0.81
C TYR A 154 -3.66 -0.90 -2.02
N THR A 155 -4.98 -1.03 -2.21
CA THR A 155 -5.53 -1.84 -3.32
C THR A 155 -5.15 -1.28 -4.69
N ARG A 156 -5.01 0.04 -4.83
CA ARG A 156 -4.72 0.72 -6.09
C ARG A 156 -3.22 0.82 -6.41
N TYR A 157 -2.39 1.14 -5.42
CA TYR A 157 -0.94 1.34 -5.64
C TYR A 157 -0.12 0.06 -5.42
N MET A 158 -0.54 -0.82 -4.51
CA MET A 158 0.16 -2.09 -4.25
C MET A 158 -0.43 -3.28 -5.01
N GLY A 159 -1.58 -3.09 -5.69
CA GLY A 159 -2.20 -4.09 -6.54
C GLY A 159 -1.41 -4.41 -7.83
N GLU A 160 -0.41 -3.60 -8.14
CA GLU A 160 0.50 -3.84 -9.26
C GLU A 160 1.59 -4.83 -8.84
N LYS A 161 1.34 -6.14 -9.02
CA LYS A 161 2.47 -7.04 -9.23
C LYS A 161 3.23 -6.51 -10.45
N PRO A 162 4.55 -6.26 -10.37
CA PRO A 162 5.30 -6.11 -11.60
C PRO A 162 5.02 -7.36 -12.45
N PRO A 163 4.66 -7.22 -13.73
CA PRO A 163 4.55 -8.38 -14.60
C PRO A 163 5.86 -9.18 -14.46
N PRO A 164 5.81 -10.53 -14.45
CA PRO A 164 7.03 -11.31 -14.47
C PRO A 164 7.90 -10.75 -15.58
N GLN A 165 9.14 -10.38 -15.25
CA GLN A 165 10.08 -9.78 -16.19
C GLN A 165 10.03 -10.59 -17.48
N VAL A 166 9.49 -10.01 -18.55
CA VAL A 166 9.56 -10.64 -19.86
C VAL A 166 10.97 -10.37 -20.33
N THR A 167 11.88 -11.28 -19.99
CA THR A 167 13.19 -11.35 -20.62
C THR A 167 12.96 -11.64 -22.09
N PHE A 168 13.32 -10.68 -22.96
CA PHE A 168 13.42 -10.91 -24.40
C PHE A 168 14.62 -11.81 -24.71
#